data_AF-M1BVT9-F1
#
_entry.id   AF-M1BVT9-F1
#
_cell.length_a   1.000
_cell.length_b   1.000
_cell.length_c   1.000
_cell.angle_alpha   90.00
_cell.angle_beta   90.00
_cell.angle_gamma   90.00
#
_symmetry.space_group_name_H-M   'P 1'
#
loop_
_entity.id
_entity.type
_entity.pdbx_description
1 polymer ?
#
loop_
_entity_poly.entity_id
_entity_poly.type
_entity_poly.pdbx_seq_one_letter_code
_entity_poly.pdbx_strand_id
1 'polypeptide(L)'
;MLKSSSINKSGMFRIRKFVDEHTCPLKDKVYDQQQATSNLIGGMIQPKLVDHKRKLTAKDIQQDVNLALGVDVSYAVAWKAKEKAVISLRGTPSGN
;
A
#
# COMPACT_ATOMS: atom_id res chain seq x y z
N MET A 1 -6.22 -12.17 -19.59
CA MET A 1 -7.48 -11.38 -19.52
C MET A 1 -8.71 -12.25 -19.79
N LEU A 2 -9.74 -12.19 -18.93
CA LEU A 2 -11.01 -12.92 -19.06
C LEU A 2 -12.10 -12.02 -19.68
N LYS A 3 -12.80 -12.49 -20.72
CA LYS A 3 -14.01 -11.85 -21.26
C LYS A 3 -15.21 -12.76 -21.08
N SER A 4 -16.32 -12.21 -20.59
CA SER A 4 -17.60 -12.91 -20.46
C SER A 4 -18.75 -12.08 -21.01
N SER A 5 -19.90 -12.73 -21.21
CA SER A 5 -21.17 -12.05 -21.49
C SER A 5 -22.30 -12.67 -20.70
N SER A 6 -23.25 -11.85 -20.27
CA SER A 6 -24.48 -12.34 -19.65
C SER A 6 -25.33 -13.09 -20.65
N ILE A 7 -25.99 -14.15 -20.17
CA ILE A 7 -26.97 -14.92 -20.94
C ILE A 7 -28.34 -14.40 -20.54
N ASN A 8 -29.05 -13.75 -21.47
CA ASN A 8 -30.48 -13.40 -21.34
C ASN A 8 -30.87 -12.78 -19.99
N LYS A 9 -29.98 -11.98 -19.38
CA LYS A 9 -30.18 -11.36 -18.04
C LYS A 9 -30.51 -12.38 -16.92
N SER A 10 -30.22 -13.66 -17.11
CA SER A 10 -30.52 -14.76 -16.18
C SER A 10 -29.58 -14.85 -14.97
N GLY A 11 -28.67 -13.90 -14.79
CA GLY A 11 -27.57 -13.99 -13.82
C GLY A 11 -26.45 -14.97 -14.20
N MET A 12 -26.65 -15.79 -15.24
CA MET A 12 -25.62 -16.68 -15.79
C MET A 12 -24.74 -15.95 -16.80
N PHE A 13 -23.44 -16.25 -16.80
CA PHE A 13 -22.46 -15.70 -17.73
C PHE A 13 -21.74 -16.82 -18.48
N ARG A 14 -21.56 -16.61 -19.79
CA ARG A 14 -20.71 -17.46 -20.62
C ARG A 14 -19.35 -16.82 -20.79
N ILE A 15 -18.30 -17.59 -20.54
CA ILE A 15 -16.93 -17.19 -20.84
C ILE A 15 -16.76 -17.18 -22.37
N ARG A 16 -16.29 -16.07 -22.93
CA ARG A 16 -16.08 -15.89 -24.37
C ARG A 16 -14.61 -16.02 -24.78
N LYS A 17 -13.72 -15.51 -23.94
CA LYS A 17 -12.28 -15.57 -24.19
C LYS A 17 -11.57 -15.71 -22.85
N PHE A 18 -10.70 -16.70 -22.77
CA PHE A 18 -9.72 -16.81 -21.72
C PHE A 18 -8.35 -16.61 -22.38
N VAL A 19 -7.67 -15.52 -22.03
CA VAL A 19 -6.27 -15.30 -22.42
C VAL A 19 -5.45 -15.50 -21.16
N ASP A 20 -4.67 -16.57 -21.14
CA ASP A 20 -3.78 -16.91 -20.04
C ASP A 20 -2.59 -15.95 -19.97
N GLU A 21 -2.14 -15.46 -21.13
CA GLU A 21 -1.11 -14.43 -21.20
C GLU A 21 -1.59 -13.09 -20.64
N HIS A 22 -0.88 -12.62 -19.63
CA HIS A 22 -1.04 -11.29 -19.04
C HIS A 22 -0.04 -10.34 -19.66
N THR A 23 -0.47 -9.56 -20.66
CA THR A 23 0.29 -8.44 -21.22
C THR A 23 0.17 -7.15 -20.39
N CYS A 24 -0.49 -7.21 -19.23
CA CYS A 24 -0.60 -6.05 -18.35
C CYS A 24 0.82 -5.66 -17.87
N PRO A 25 1.29 -4.43 -18.13
CA PRO A 25 2.56 -3.99 -17.60
C PRO A 25 2.48 -4.01 -16.07
N LEU A 26 3.44 -4.68 -15.42
CA LEU A 26 3.60 -4.66 -13.96
C LEU A 26 3.59 -3.24 -13.36
N LYS A 27 3.93 -2.24 -14.19
CA LYS A 27 4.02 -0.82 -13.83
C LYS A 27 2.74 -0.24 -13.21
N ASP A 28 1.56 -0.65 -13.64
CA ASP A 28 0.31 -0.09 -13.10
C ASP A 28 0.09 -0.50 -11.63
N LYS A 29 0.54 -1.71 -11.26
CA LYS A 29 0.43 -2.20 -9.88
C LYS A 29 1.60 -1.77 -9.00
N VAL A 30 2.75 -1.40 -9.57
CA VAL A 30 3.92 -1.01 -8.76
C VAL A 30 3.65 0.25 -7.94
N TYR A 31 2.93 1.24 -8.50
CA TYR A 31 2.62 2.46 -7.76
C TYR A 31 1.63 2.20 -6.62
N ASP A 32 0.55 1.46 -6.89
CA ASP A 32 -0.42 1.05 -5.87
C ASP A 32 0.23 0.16 -4.81
N GLN A 33 1.10 -0.76 -5.21
CA GLN A 33 1.86 -1.61 -4.29
C GLN A 33 2.81 -0.76 -3.42
N GLN A 34 3.43 0.28 -3.98
CA GLN A 34 4.29 1.18 -3.23
C GLN A 34 3.50 2.01 -2.21
N GLN A 35 2.28 2.46 -2.55
CA GLN A 35 1.38 3.14 -1.62
C GLN A 35 0.84 2.18 -0.54
N ALA A 36 0.51 0.94 -0.91
CA ALA A 36 0.13 -0.09 0.05
C ALA A 36 1.28 -0.38 1.04
N THR A 37 2.51 -0.42 0.54
CA THR A 37 3.72 -0.65 1.36
C THR A 37 3.97 0.52 2.33
N SER A 38 3.84 1.77 1.87
CA SER A 38 4.02 2.93 2.76
C SER A 38 2.92 3.05 3.81
N ASN A 39 1.67 2.70 3.47
CA ASN A 39 0.57 2.66 4.44
C ASN A 39 0.80 1.59 5.53
N LEU A 40 1.23 0.38 5.13
CA LEU A 40 1.56 -0.70 6.06
C LEU A 40 2.67 -0.28 7.03
N ILE A 41 3.79 0.24 6.49
CA ILE A 41 4.91 0.73 7.31
C ILE A 41 4.46 1.88 8.21
N GLY A 42 3.62 2.79 7.69
CA GLY A 42 3.05 3.91 8.44
C GLY A 42 2.30 3.43 9.68
N GLY A 43 1.47 2.39 9.55
CA GLY A 43 0.78 1.76 10.69
C GLY A 43 1.75 1.13 11.71
N MET A 44 2.81 0.46 11.24
CA MET A 44 3.81 -0.16 12.12
C MET A 44 4.60 0.86 12.96
N ILE A 45 4.92 2.02 12.39
CA ILE A 45 5.69 3.07 13.08
C ILE A 45 4.81 4.03 13.89
N GLN A 46 3.49 4.00 13.68
CA GLN A 46 2.53 4.89 14.33
C GLN A 46 2.67 4.90 15.87
N PRO A 47 2.80 3.76 16.58
CA PRO A 47 2.99 3.74 18.02
C PRO A 47 4.31 4.41 18.46
N LYS A 48 5.36 4.31 17.63
CA LYS A 48 6.67 4.90 17.90
C LYS A 48 6.69 6.42 17.72
N LEU A 49 5.72 6.99 16.98
CA LEU A 49 5.57 8.42 16.77
C LEU A 49 4.71 9.11 17.84
N VAL A 50 3.91 8.35 18.60
CA VAL A 50 3.15 8.87 19.75
C VAL A 50 4.08 9.26 20.89
N ASP A 51 5.18 8.53 21.06
CA ASP A 51 6.20 8.86 22.05
C ASP A 51 6.98 10.12 21.63
N HIS A 52 6.66 11.24 22.27
CA HIS A 52 7.23 12.57 21.98
C HIS A 52 8.76 12.65 22.13
N LYS A 53 9.40 11.68 22.79
CA LYS A 53 10.83 11.73 23.10
C LYS A 53 11.72 11.34 21.92
N ARG A 54 11.20 10.60 20.92
CA ARG A 54 12.03 10.04 19.85
C ARG A 54 11.73 10.69 18.50
N LYS A 55 12.73 11.41 17.96
CA LYS A 55 12.69 11.89 16.56
C LYS A 55 12.94 10.70 15.64
N LEU A 56 11.88 10.11 15.09
CA LEU A 56 11.99 9.00 14.15
C LEU A 56 12.49 9.52 12.78
N THR A 57 13.68 9.10 12.37
CA THR A 57 14.24 9.42 11.05
C THR A 57 13.88 8.36 10.02
N ALA A 58 14.01 8.68 8.73
CA ALA A 58 13.74 7.70 7.67
C ALA A 58 14.70 6.50 7.73
N LYS A 59 15.93 6.69 8.21
CA LYS A 59 16.89 5.58 8.44
C LYS A 59 16.43 4.65 9.54
N ASP A 60 15.91 5.20 10.64
CA ASP A 60 15.35 4.38 11.73
C ASP A 60 14.18 3.53 11.22
N ILE A 61 13.33 4.09 10.36
CA ILE A 61 12.21 3.36 9.74
C ILE A 61 12.74 2.23 8.83
N GLN A 62 13.74 2.50 7.99
CA GLN A 62 14.34 1.46 7.14
C GLN A 62 14.89 0.30 7.98
N GLN A 63 15.62 0.63 9.06
CA GLN A 63 16.16 -0.38 9.97
C GLN A 63 15.05 -1.15 10.69
N ASP A 64 14.04 -0.45 11.21
CA ASP A 64 12.90 -1.07 11.89
C ASP A 64 12.13 -2.02 10.97
N VAL A 65 11.91 -1.64 9.71
CA VAL A 65 11.21 -2.49 8.74
C VAL A 65 12.05 -3.70 8.35
N ASN A 66 13.37 -3.52 8.17
CA ASN A 66 14.26 -4.64 7.92
C ASN A 66 14.27 -5.62 9.13
N LEU A 67 14.39 -5.11 10.35
CA LEU A 67 14.35 -5.95 11.56
C LEU A 67 13.02 -6.67 11.76
N ALA A 68 11.89 -6.04 11.42
CA ALA A 68 10.57 -6.61 11.62
C ALA A 68 10.12 -7.56 10.50
N LEU A 69 10.46 -7.26 9.24
CA LEU A 69 9.94 -7.95 8.05
C LEU A 69 11.03 -8.60 7.18
N GLY A 70 12.31 -8.34 7.44
CA GLY A 70 13.42 -8.81 6.61
C GLY A 70 13.49 -8.16 5.24
N VAL A 71 12.87 -6.98 5.07
CA VAL A 71 12.77 -6.28 3.77
C VAL A 71 13.48 -4.93 3.83
N ASP A 72 14.30 -4.66 2.82
CA ASP A 72 14.87 -3.34 2.61
C ASP A 72 13.88 -2.41 1.91
N VAL A 73 13.72 -1.22 2.47
CA VAL A 73 12.80 -0.20 1.97
C VAL A 73 13.59 1.00 1.47
N SER A 74 13.15 1.60 0.36
CA SER A 74 13.79 2.83 -0.13
C SER A 74 13.51 4.02 0.77
N TYR A 75 14.43 4.99 0.78
CA TYR A 75 14.29 6.21 1.57
C TYR A 75 12.97 6.96 1.31
N ALA A 76 12.55 7.04 0.05
CA ALA A 76 11.31 7.71 -0.33
C ALA A 76 10.05 7.02 0.23
N VAL A 77 10.04 5.68 0.29
CA VAL A 77 8.95 4.92 0.89
C VAL A 77 8.92 5.10 2.40
N ALA A 78 10.09 5.10 3.05
CA ALA A 78 10.19 5.39 4.48
C ALA A 78 9.70 6.80 4.83
N TRP A 79 10.02 7.81 4.01
CA TRP A 79 9.51 9.16 4.17
C TRP A 79 7.99 9.24 4.02
N LYS A 80 7.44 8.68 2.94
CA LYS A 80 5.98 8.63 2.71
C LYS A 80 5.25 7.91 3.85
N ALA A 81 5.81 6.81 4.37
CA ALA A 81 5.23 6.07 5.48
C ALA A 81 5.14 6.92 6.75
N LYS A 82 6.20 7.71 7.03
CA LYS A 82 6.21 8.67 8.13
C LYS A 82 5.11 9.72 7.97
N GLU A 83 4.97 10.31 6.79
CA GLU A 83 3.91 11.30 6.52
C GLU A 83 2.51 10.71 6.75
N LYS A 84 2.26 9.50 6.24
CA LYS A 84 0.99 8.79 6.44
C LYS A 84 0.70 8.51 7.91
N ALA A 85 1.70 8.07 8.67
CA ALA A 85 1.55 7.84 10.10
C ALA A 85 1.24 9.13 10.88
N VAL A 86 1.90 10.24 10.53
CA VAL A 86 1.62 11.56 11.14
C VAL A 86 0.22 12.05 10.81
N ILE A 87 -0.23 11.90 9.56
CA ILE A 87 -1.60 12.25 9.14
C ILE A 87 -2.62 11.40 9.91
N SER A 88 -2.38 10.10 10.04
CA SER A 88 -3.27 9.21 10.79
C SER A 88 -3.36 9.59 12.27
N LEU A 89 -2.25 9.96 12.91
CA LEU A 89 -2.22 10.37 14.32
C LEU A 89 -2.93 11.71 14.59
N ARG A 90 -2.83 12.65 13.66
CA ARG A 90 -3.48 13.97 13.79
C ARG A 90 -4.97 13.92 13.48
N GLY A 91 -5.44 12.79 12.94
CA GLY A 91 -6.74 12.69 12.29
C GLY A 91 -6.72 13.41 10.93
N THR A 92 -7.56 12.94 10.01
CA THR A 92 -7.98 13.80 8.91
C THR A 92 -8.87 14.90 9.50
N PRO A 93 -8.76 16.16 9.05
CA PRO A 93 -9.76 17.16 9.39
C PRO A 93 -11.06 16.77 8.68
N SER A 94 -11.81 15.85 9.26
CA SER A 94 -13.24 15.72 9.03
C SER A 94 -13.89 16.70 10.00
N GLY A 95 -13.82 17.98 9.64
CA GLY A 95 -14.45 19.09 10.33
C GLY A 95 -15.29 19.87 9.34
N ASN A 96 -16.59 19.58 9.37
CA ASN A 96 -17.75 20.25 8.77
C ASN A 96 -17.93 20.21 7.25
#